data_AF-A0A7J9XRN0-F1
#
_entry.id   AF-A0A7J9XRN0-F1
#
_cell.length_a   1.000
_cell.length_b   1.000
_cell.length_c   1.000
_cell.angle_alpha   90.00
_cell.angle_beta   90.00
_cell.angle_gamma   90.00
#
_symmetry.space_group_name_H-M   'P 1'
#
loop_
_entity.id
_entity.type
_entity.pdbx_description
1 polymer ?
#
loop_
_entity_poly.entity_id
_entity_poly.type
_entity_poly.pdbx_seq_one_letter_code
_entity_poly.pdbx_strand_id
1 'polypeptide(L)' 'MSDGWSAVARWWDGVELWLTRLPLPAQVVLLMVVLLPACWGLAKVIGRAVDAIPERAHRSGSSAGGDDV' A
#
# COMPACT_ATOMS: atom_id res chain seq x y z
N MET A 1 20.55 3.57 -13.00
CA MET A 1 19.15 3.35 -12.50
C MET A 1 18.51 2.10 -13.09
N SER A 2 19.02 1.56 -14.20
CA SER A 2 18.71 0.22 -14.72
C SER A 2 19.17 -0.92 -13.81
N ASP A 3 20.24 -0.70 -13.03
CA ASP A 3 20.98 -1.74 -12.33
C ASP A 3 20.20 -2.30 -11.12
N GLY A 4 19.41 -1.44 -10.46
CA GLY A 4 18.56 -1.84 -9.34
C GLY A 4 17.36 -2.68 -9.77
N TRP A 5 16.74 -2.33 -10.91
CA TRP A 5 15.62 -3.11 -11.45
C TRP A 5 16.06 -4.51 -11.87
N SER A 6 17.20 -4.63 -12.56
CA SER A 6 17.75 -5.93 -12.96
C SER A 6 18.12 -6.81 -11.75
N ALA A 7 18.62 -6.21 -10.67
CA ALA A 7 18.91 -6.93 -9.43
C ALA A 7 17.63 -7.50 -8.79
N VAL A 8 16.56 -6.71 -8.74
CA VAL A 8 15.25 -7.15 -8.24
C VAL A 8 14.66 -8.24 -9.13
N ALA A 9 14.73 -8.08 -10.46
CA ALA A 9 14.23 -9.07 -11.41
C ALA A 9 14.94 -10.44 -11.28
N ARG A 10 16.27 -10.45 -11.08
CA ARG A 10 17.03 -11.70 -10.87
C ARG A 10 16.72 -12.39 -9.55
N TRP A 11 16.46 -11.62 -8.49
CA TRP A 11 16.02 -12.19 -7.23
C TRP A 11 14.60 -12.77 -7.34
N TRP A 12 13.70 -12.06 -8.01
CA TRP A 12 12.34 -12.52 -8.29
C TRP A 12 12.31 -13.78 -9.15
N ASP A 13 13.18 -13.89 -10.15
CA ASP A 13 13.36 -15.12 -10.96
C ASP A 13 13.69 -16.34 -10.07
N GLY A 14 14.53 -16.16 -9.05
CA GLY A 14 14.78 -17.21 -8.05
C GLY A 14 13.54 -17.55 -7.19
N VAL A 15 12.73 -16.55 -6.85
CA VAL A 15 11.45 -16.74 -6.15
C VAL A 15 10.45 -17.47 -7.03
N GLU A 16 10.39 -17.17 -8.33
CA GLU A 16 9.56 -17.84 -9.32
C GLU A 16 9.95 -19.32 -9.46
N LEU A 17 11.25 -19.62 -9.52
CA LEU A 17 11.76 -20.99 -9.54
C LEU A 17 11.46 -21.77 -8.25
N TRP A 18 11.44 -21.09 -7.11
CA TRP A 18 11.02 -21.72 -5.86
C TRP A 18 9.51 -22.00 -5.89
N LEU A 19 8.68 -20.99 -6.20
CA LEU A 19 7.22 -21.08 -6.29
C LEU A 19 6.75 -22.19 -7.24
N THR A 20 7.36 -22.31 -8.41
CA THR A 20 7.01 -23.31 -9.42
C THR A 20 7.30 -24.75 -8.99
N ARG A 21 8.22 -24.94 -8.03
CA ARG A 21 8.52 -26.25 -7.43
C ARG A 21 7.57 -26.63 -6.29
N LEU A 22 6.78 -25.70 -5.76
CA LEU A 22 5.77 -26.03 -4.74
C LEU A 22 4.55 -26.72 -5.35
N PRO A 23 3.93 -27.68 -4.63
CA PRO A 23 2.64 -28.22 -5.01
C PRO A 23 1.54 -27.14 -4.93
N LEU A 24 0.55 -27.22 -5.82
CA LEU A 24 -0.59 -26.28 -5.91
C LEU A 24 -1.21 -25.86 -4.56
N PRO A 25 -1.52 -26.77 -3.61
CA PRO A 25 -2.08 -26.36 -2.31
C PRO A 25 -1.14 -25.44 -1.52
N ALA A 26 0.17 -25.67 -1.58
CA ALA A 26 1.14 -24.81 -0.89
C ALA A 26 1.25 -23.43 -1.55
N GLN A 27 1.11 -23.33 -2.88
CA GLN A 27 1.03 -22.04 -3.58
C GLN A 27 -0.21 -21.25 -3.16
N VAL A 28 -1.38 -21.90 -3.04
CA VAL A 28 -2.62 -21.25 -2.60
C VAL A 28 -2.52 -20.77 -1.15
N VAL A 29 -1.97 -21.58 -0.25
CA VAL A 29 -1.75 -21.18 1.15
C VAL A 29 -0.80 -19.98 1.21
N LEU A 30 0.31 -20.02 0.49
CA LEU A 30 1.27 -18.92 0.45
C LEU A 30 0.63 -17.64 -0.13
N LEU A 31 -0.15 -17.78 -1.21
CA LEU A 31 -0.91 -16.67 -1.78
C LEU A 31 -1.86 -16.07 -0.74
N MET A 32 -2.63 -16.88 -0.02
CA MET A 32 -3.52 -16.37 1.03
C MET A 32 -2.73 -15.67 2.14
N VAL A 33 -1.62 -16.26 2.58
CA VAL A 33 -0.73 -15.68 3.61
C VAL A 33 -0.13 -14.35 3.16
N VAL A 34 0.11 -14.12 1.87
CA VAL A 34 0.65 -12.84 1.36
C VAL A 34 -0.47 -11.85 1.02
N LEU A 35 -1.56 -12.31 0.41
CA LEU A 35 -2.65 -11.49 -0.09
C LEU A 35 -3.49 -10.88 1.04
N LEU A 36 -3.79 -11.65 2.09
CA LEU A 36 -4.56 -11.15 3.22
C LEU A 36 -3.84 -9.97 3.92
N PRO A 37 -2.54 -10.09 4.29
CA PRO A 37 -1.77 -8.98 4.82
C PRO A 37 -1.57 -7.83 3.83
N ALA A 38 -1.40 -8.10 2.53
CA ALA A 38 -1.28 -7.04 1.53
C ALA A 38 -2.57 -6.21 1.44
N CYS A 39 -3.74 -6.87 1.39
CA CYS A 39 -5.03 -6.21 1.38
C CYS A 39 -5.27 -5.42 2.67
N TRP A 40 -4.99 -6.02 3.83
CA TRP A 40 -5.12 -5.36 5.11
C TRP A 40 -4.15 -4.17 5.27
N GLY A 41 -2.92 -4.34 4.82
CA GLY A 41 -1.89 -3.29 4.81
C GLY A 41 -2.30 -2.13 3.92
N LEU A 42 -2.76 -2.40 2.70
CA LEU A 42 -3.23 -1.37 1.78
C LEU A 42 -4.45 -0.63 2.32
N ALA A 43 -5.42 -1.34 2.90
CA ALA A 43 -6.57 -0.73 3.54
C ALA A 43 -6.15 0.21 4.69
N LYS A 44 -5.17 -0.20 5.51
CA LYS A 44 -4.63 0.68 6.55
C LYS A 44 -3.88 1.89 6.00
N VAL A 45 -3.11 1.73 4.92
CA VAL A 45 -2.39 2.84 4.28
C VAL A 45 -3.39 3.86 3.74
N ILE A 46 -4.45 3.40 3.06
CA ILE A 46 -5.50 4.27 2.54
C ILE A 46 -6.23 4.96 3.70
N GLY A 47 -6.63 4.21 4.74
CA GLY A 47 -7.25 4.80 5.93
C GLY A 47 -6.39 5.89 6.56
N ARG A 48 -5.08 5.62 6.75
CA ARG A 48 -4.11 6.60 7.26
C ARG A 48 -3.95 7.81 6.35
N ALA A 49 -3.97 7.61 5.03
CA ALA A 49 -3.89 8.71 4.07
C ALA A 49 -5.14 9.60 4.16
N VAL A 50 -6.32 9.01 4.35
CA VAL A 50 -7.57 9.76 4.55
C VAL A 50 -7.57 10.50 5.89
N ASP A 51 -7.13 9.85 6.97
CA ASP A 51 -6.99 10.45 8.30
C ASP A 51 -5.91 11.54 8.38
N ALA A 52 -4.99 11.60 7.42
CA ALA A 52 -3.96 12.64 7.31
C ALA A 52 -4.43 13.90 6.54
N ILE A 53 -5.61 13.86 5.91
CA ILE A 53 -6.20 15.00 5.19
C ILE A 53 -6.89 16.08 6.07
N PRO A 54 -7.30 15.87 7.35
CA PRO A 54 -8.15 16.83 8.08
C PRO A 54 -7.43 18.11 8.52
N GLU A 55 -6.10 18.21 8.39
CA GLU A 55 -5.37 19.42 8.80
C GLU A 55 -5.59 20.63 7.87
N ARG A 56 -6.21 20.45 6.70
CA ARG A 56 -6.50 21.56 5.76
C ARG A 56 -7.95 22.05 5.78
N ALA A 57 -8.87 21.32 6.41
CA ALA A 57 -10.30 21.63 6.33
C ALA A 57 -10.77 22.62 7.41
N HIS A 58 -10.10 22.71 8.57
CA HIS A 58 -10.57 23.54 9.69
C HIS A 58 -10.11 25.01 9.68
N ARG A 59 -9.37 25.47 8.66
CA ARG A 59 -8.98 26.89 8.51
C ARG A 59 -9.81 27.65 7.47
N SER A 60 -11.08 27.31 7.30
CA SER A 60 -11.97 28.05 6.39
C SER A 60 -13.29 28.49 7.03
N GLY A 61 -13.40 28.41 8.36
CA GLY A 61 -14.64 28.71 9.10
C GLY A 61 -14.61 29.96 9.99
N SER A 62 -13.57 30.79 9.97
CA SER A 62 -13.48 31.96 10.86
C SER A 62 -12.91 33.19 10.15
N SER A 63 -13.59 33.63 9.09
CA SER A 63 -13.36 34.95 8.47
C SER A 63 -14.63 35.48 7.78
N ALA A 64 -15.81 35.12 8.30
CA ALA A 64 -17.11 35.55 7.78
C ALA A 64 -18.01 36.07 8.93
N GLY A 65 -17.43 36.86 9.82
CA GLY A 65 -18.17 37.53 10.88
C GLY A 65 -17.34 38.66 11.45
N GLY A 66 -17.58 39.88 11.01
CA GLY A 66 -16.99 41.05 11.69
C GLY A 66 -16.86 42.36 10.94
N ASP A 67 -17.49 42.60 9.77
CA ASP A 67 -17.01 43.72 8.94
C ASP A 67 -18.09 44.44 8.13
N ASP A 68 -19.30 44.65 8.67
CA ASP A 68 -20.28 45.50 7.99
C ASP A 68 -21.38 46.11 8.91
N VAL A 69 -21.17 47.41 9.16
CA VAL A 69 -22.06 48.51 9.63
C VAL A 69 -21.98 48.92 11.11
#